data_AF-K8EJQ6-F1
#
_entry.id   AF-K8EJQ6-F1
#
_cell.length_a   1.000
_cell.length_b   1.000
_cell.length_c   1.000
_cell.angle_alpha   90.00
_cell.angle_beta   90.00
_cell.angle_gamma   90.00
#
_symmetry.space_group_name_H-M   'P 1'
#
loop_
_entity.id
_entity.type
_entity.pdbx_description
1 polymer ?
#
loop_
_entity_poly.entity_id
_entity_poly.type
_entity_poly.pdbx_seq_one_letter_code
_entity_poly.pdbx_strand_id
1 'polypeptide(L)'
;MIKTKPEALKELKYLCSLIQLNLETLVESTSLDIPSSPNIKKKELASISSLLDSYHDACKIILTTWETNRVNEIDSYLFKANFFWLSYQKYYENTTQDKLNRLKDLFDALKIHYKKI
;
A
#
# COMPACT_ATOMS: atom_id res chain seq x y z
N MET A 1 23.73 20.66 7.03
CA MET A 1 23.35 19.23 6.93
C MET A 1 22.41 18.91 8.07
N ILE A 2 21.12 18.76 7.78
CA ILE A 2 20.15 18.27 8.77
C ILE A 2 20.53 16.82 9.05
N LYS A 3 20.95 16.53 10.30
CA LYS A 3 21.23 15.17 10.74
C LYS A 3 19.91 14.40 10.74
N THR A 4 19.78 13.45 9.84
CA THR A 4 18.65 12.52 9.80
C THR A 4 18.60 11.80 11.15
N LYS A 5 17.54 11.99 11.94
CA LYS A 5 17.37 11.16 13.15
C LYS A 5 16.96 9.74 12.66
N PRO A 6 17.76 8.70 12.92
CA PRO A 6 17.51 7.34 12.42
C PRO A 6 16.11 6.80 12.73
N GLU A 7 15.46 7.35 13.75
CA GLU A 7 14.14 7.00 14.24
C GLU A 7 13.04 7.28 13.21
N ALA A 8 13.09 8.38 12.46
CA ALA A 8 12.04 8.68 11.47
C ALA A 8 12.10 7.75 10.26
N LEU A 9 13.30 7.35 9.84
CA LEU A 9 13.44 6.35 8.78
C LEU A 9 12.91 4.99 9.25
N LYS A 10 13.15 4.62 10.51
CA LYS A 10 12.58 3.40 11.10
C LYS A 10 11.05 3.47 11.16
N GLU A 11 10.50 4.61 11.57
CA GLU A 11 9.06 4.84 11.65
C GLU A 11 8.39 4.79 10.27
N LEU A 12 8.98 5.46 9.26
CA LEU A 12 8.52 5.38 7.87
C LEU A 12 8.53 3.94 7.34
N LYS A 13 9.62 3.19 7.57
CA LYS A 13 9.70 1.79 7.17
C LYS A 13 8.63 0.94 7.85
N TYR A 14 8.40 1.18 9.15
CA TYR A 14 7.37 0.48 9.90
C TYR A 14 5.98 0.76 9.34
N LEU A 15 5.62 2.03 9.12
CA LEU A 15 4.33 2.39 8.51
C LEU A 15 4.17 1.81 7.10
N CYS A 16 5.22 1.85 6.27
CA CYS A 16 5.20 1.20 4.96
C CYS A 16 5.00 -0.33 5.06
N SER A 17 5.58 -0.99 6.07
CA SER A 17 5.35 -2.42 6.29
C SER A 17 3.91 -2.74 6.70
N LEU A 18 3.25 -1.86 7.47
CA LEU A 18 1.84 -2.00 7.82
C LEU A 18 0.93 -1.81 6.60
N ILE A 19 1.25 -0.84 5.73
CA ILE A 19 0.59 -0.68 4.42
C ILE A 19 0.74 -1.97 3.60
N GLN A 20 1.97 -2.48 3.45
CA GLN A 20 2.25 -3.70 2.69
C GLN A 20 1.44 -4.90 3.21
N LEU A 21 1.42 -5.12 4.53
CA LEU A 21 0.69 -6.22 5.15
C LEU A 21 -0.83 -6.14 4.90
N ASN A 22 -1.40 -4.94 5.01
CA ASN A 22 -2.82 -4.73 4.72
C ASN A 22 -3.13 -5.01 3.24
N LEU A 23 -2.27 -4.55 2.32
CA LEU A 23 -2.44 -4.86 0.89
C LEU A 23 -2.30 -6.36 0.59
N GLU A 24 -1.39 -7.07 1.26
CA GLU A 24 -1.27 -8.53 1.17
C GLU A 24 -2.54 -9.24 1.65
N THR A 25 -3.12 -8.79 2.75
CA THR A 25 -4.41 -9.31 3.26
C THR A 25 -5.52 -9.11 2.21
N LEU A 26 -5.57 -7.95 1.56
CA LEU A 26 -6.51 -7.68 0.48
C LEU A 26 -6.29 -8.63 -0.70
N VAL A 27 -5.02 -8.82 -1.10
CA VAL A 27 -4.61 -9.71 -2.19
C VAL A 27 -5.04 -11.15 -1.94
N GLU A 28 -4.76 -11.67 -0.75
CA GLU A 28 -5.15 -13.02 -0.31
C GLU A 28 -6.68 -13.17 -0.33
N SER A 29 -7.41 -12.19 0.20
CA SER A 29 -8.88 -12.20 0.23
C SER A 29 -9.51 -12.20 -1.18
N THR A 30 -8.83 -11.61 -2.16
CA THR A 30 -9.25 -11.62 -3.57
C THR A 30 -8.72 -12.79 -4.39
N SER A 31 -7.87 -13.63 -3.79
CA SER A 31 -7.21 -14.74 -4.46
C SER A 31 -6.62 -14.37 -5.82
N LEU A 32 -5.73 -13.37 -5.85
CA LEU A 32 -4.98 -13.00 -7.07
C LEU A 32 -4.16 -14.16 -7.67
N ASP A 33 -4.03 -15.27 -6.95
CA ASP A 33 -3.36 -16.51 -7.36
C ASP A 33 -4.30 -17.72 -7.53
N ILE A 34 -5.59 -17.63 -7.17
CA ILE A 34 -6.57 -18.73 -7.32
C ILE A 34 -7.92 -18.15 -7.80
N PRO A 35 -8.52 -18.63 -8.91
CA PRO A 35 -9.70 -17.99 -9.53
C PRO A 35 -11.00 -17.96 -8.70
N SER A 36 -10.99 -18.43 -7.45
CA SER A 36 -12.20 -18.72 -6.71
C SER A 36 -12.00 -18.62 -5.19
N SER A 37 -12.02 -17.40 -4.65
CA SER A 37 -12.40 -17.17 -3.24
C SER A 37 -13.03 -15.78 -3.07
N PRO A 38 -14.06 -15.61 -2.21
CA PRO A 38 -14.98 -14.50 -2.32
C PRO A 38 -14.61 -13.33 -1.40
N ASN A 39 -14.66 -12.14 -2.00
CA ASN A 39 -14.85 -10.80 -1.45
C ASN A 39 -14.77 -10.59 0.07
N ILE A 40 -13.92 -9.64 0.45
CA ILE A 40 -13.86 -9.06 1.80
C ILE A 40 -15.21 -8.44 2.21
N LYS A 41 -15.59 -8.48 3.50
CA LYS A 41 -16.85 -7.85 3.91
C LYS A 41 -16.73 -6.33 3.82
N LYS A 42 -17.82 -5.65 3.48
CA LYS A 42 -17.85 -4.17 3.36
C LYS A 42 -17.35 -3.46 4.63
N LYS A 43 -17.65 -4.00 5.81
CA LYS A 43 -17.16 -3.46 7.09
C LYS A 43 -15.66 -3.66 7.27
N GLU A 44 -15.13 -4.82 6.90
CA GLU A 44 -13.70 -5.13 6.93
C GLU A 44 -12.95 -4.23 5.95
N LEU A 45 -13.50 -4.05 4.73
CA LEU A 45 -12.96 -3.13 3.74
C LEU A 45 -12.87 -1.71 4.31
N ALA A 46 -13.97 -1.19 4.89
CA ALA A 46 -13.99 0.15 5.45
C ALA A 46 -12.96 0.34 6.57
N SER A 47 -12.76 -0.66 7.44
CA SER A 47 -11.72 -0.63 8.47
C SER A 47 -10.32 -0.60 7.86
N ILE A 48 -10.06 -1.44 6.84
CA ILE A 48 -8.76 -1.48 6.16
C ILE A 48 -8.50 -0.15 5.43
N SER A 49 -9.52 0.43 4.78
CA SER A 49 -9.44 1.76 4.16
C SER A 49 -8.93 2.80 5.15
N SER A 50 -9.61 2.89 6.29
CA SER A 50 -9.29 3.90 7.30
C SER A 50 -7.87 3.74 7.84
N LEU A 51 -7.39 2.51 7.99
CA LEU A 51 -6.02 2.23 8.44
C LEU A 51 -4.99 2.62 7.37
N LEU A 52 -5.20 2.22 6.12
CA LEU A 52 -4.31 2.55 5.01
C LEU A 52 -4.16 4.06 4.83
N ASP A 53 -5.28 4.78 4.84
CA ASP A 53 -5.29 6.24 4.73
C ASP A 53 -4.51 6.88 5.89
N SER A 54 -4.75 6.41 7.13
CA SER A 54 -4.05 6.91 8.32
C SER A 54 -2.54 6.68 8.26
N TYR A 55 -2.09 5.50 7.84
CA TYR A 55 -0.66 5.21 7.69
C TYR A 55 -0.01 6.03 6.58
N HIS A 56 -0.71 6.19 5.47
CA HIS A 56 -0.23 6.94 4.32
C HIS A 56 -0.08 8.43 4.66
N ASP A 57 -1.05 9.02 5.36
CA ASP A 57 -0.98 10.40 5.83
C ASP A 57 0.14 10.62 6.85
N ALA A 58 0.33 9.68 7.79
CA ALA A 58 1.46 9.72 8.72
C ALA A 58 2.81 9.69 7.97
N CYS A 59 2.95 8.81 6.97
CA CYS A 59 4.14 8.78 6.12
C CYS A 59 4.37 10.12 5.40
N LYS A 60 3.33 10.73 4.83
CA LYS A 60 3.43 12.04 4.17
C LYS A 60 3.85 13.15 5.12
N ILE A 61 3.29 13.20 6.34
CA ILE A 61 3.68 14.19 7.35
C ILE A 61 5.16 14.04 7.70
N ILE A 62 5.63 12.81 7.92
CA ILE A 62 7.04 12.55 8.23
C ILE A 62 7.94 12.89 7.03
N LEU A 63 7.56 12.53 5.80
CA LEU A 63 8.35 12.85 4.61
C LEU A 63 8.45 14.36 4.33
N THR A 64 7.35 15.09 4.48
CA THR A 64 7.31 16.55 4.22
C THR A 64 8.06 17.35 5.28
N THR A 65 8.27 16.78 6.47
CA THR A 65 8.97 17.46 7.57
C THR A 65 10.45 17.09 7.68
N TRP A 66 10.97 16.16 6.84
CA TRP A 66 12.34 15.62 6.95
C TRP A 66 13.04 15.45 5.60
N GLU A 67 14.31 15.82 5.54
CA GLU A 67 15.20 15.47 4.43
C GLU A 67 15.74 14.05 4.63
N THR A 68 15.16 13.06 3.94
CA THR A 68 15.67 11.68 3.93
C THR A 68 16.35 11.37 2.60
N ASN A 69 17.50 10.68 2.61
CA ASN A 69 18.17 10.28 1.37
C ASN A 69 17.38 9.24 0.55
N ARG A 70 16.25 8.73 1.08
CA ARG A 70 15.39 7.73 0.43
C ARG A 70 13.98 8.24 0.19
N VAL A 71 13.79 9.56 0.17
CA VAL A 71 12.48 10.18 -0.09
C VAL A 71 11.88 9.64 -1.38
N ASN A 72 12.67 9.51 -2.44
CA ASN A 72 12.19 9.08 -3.75
C ASN A 72 11.67 7.63 -3.74
N GLU A 73 12.37 6.70 -3.08
CA GLU A 73 11.93 5.31 -2.98
C GLU A 73 10.66 5.17 -2.15
N ILE A 74 10.58 5.87 -1.02
CA ILE A 74 9.41 5.84 -0.13
C ILE A 74 8.22 6.51 -0.82
N ASP A 75 8.39 7.68 -1.43
CA ASP A 75 7.33 8.39 -2.16
C ASP A 75 6.81 7.55 -3.33
N SER A 76 7.71 6.93 -4.09
CA SER A 76 7.34 6.03 -5.18
C SER A 76 6.54 4.82 -4.71
N TYR A 77 6.90 4.25 -3.56
CA TYR A 77 6.13 3.17 -2.94
C TYR A 77 4.74 3.66 -2.50
N LEU A 78 4.65 4.77 -1.77
CA LEU A 78 3.38 5.33 -1.29
C LEU A 78 2.44 5.63 -2.45
N PHE A 79 2.97 6.22 -3.53
CA PHE A 79 2.22 6.48 -4.76
C PHE A 79 1.63 5.19 -5.35
N LYS A 80 2.44 4.12 -5.45
CA LYS A 80 2.00 2.82 -5.98
C LYS A 80 1.02 2.12 -5.05
N ALA A 81 1.21 2.22 -3.73
CA ALA A 81 0.31 1.66 -2.71
C ALA A 81 -1.07 2.29 -2.83
N ASN A 82 -1.11 3.62 -2.90
CA ASN A 82 -2.35 4.36 -3.10
C ASN A 82 -3.01 4.00 -4.44
N PHE A 83 -2.23 3.84 -5.51
CA PHE A 83 -2.80 3.48 -6.82
C PHE A 83 -3.39 2.06 -6.85
N PHE A 84 -2.70 1.09 -6.23
CA PHE A 84 -3.23 -0.26 -6.04
C PHE A 84 -4.53 -0.19 -5.22
N TRP A 85 -4.50 0.52 -4.10
CA TRP A 85 -5.63 0.68 -3.20
C TRP A 85 -6.89 1.25 -3.90
N LEU A 86 -6.74 2.36 -4.63
CA LEU A 86 -7.84 2.95 -5.42
C LEU A 86 -8.35 1.99 -6.50
N SER A 87 -7.47 1.20 -7.10
CA SER A 87 -7.86 0.19 -8.08
C SER A 87 -8.62 -0.97 -7.42
N TYR A 88 -8.25 -1.32 -6.19
CA TYR A 88 -8.91 -2.37 -5.43
C TYR A 88 -10.34 -1.96 -5.09
N GLN A 89 -10.56 -0.72 -4.64
CA GLN A 89 -11.90 -0.20 -4.39
C GLN A 89 -12.80 -0.32 -5.64
N LYS A 90 -12.28 0.04 -6.81
CA LYS A 90 -13.01 -0.08 -8.09
C LYS A 90 -13.28 -1.52 -8.52
N TYR A 91 -12.43 -2.46 -8.13
CA TYR A 91 -12.63 -3.89 -8.33
C TYR A 91 -13.69 -4.44 -7.37
N TYR A 92 -13.66 -4.01 -6.11
CA TYR A 92 -14.63 -4.39 -5.10
C TYR A 92 -16.06 -3.99 -5.50
N GLU A 93 -16.22 -2.79 -6.05
CA GLU A 93 -17.52 -2.29 -6.52
C GLU A 93 -18.03 -3.03 -7.77
N ASN A 94 -17.12 -3.53 -8.61
CA ASN A 94 -17.47 -4.22 -9.86
C ASN A 94 -16.34 -5.16 -10.27
N THR A 95 -16.52 -6.43 -9.93
CA THR A 95 -15.54 -7.51 -10.07
C THR A 95 -15.46 -8.00 -11.51
N THR A 96 -14.30 -7.83 -12.15
CA THR A 96 -14.02 -8.41 -13.48
C THR A 96 -12.61 -9.01 -13.54
N GLN A 97 -12.40 -9.98 -14.44
CA GLN A 97 -11.08 -10.60 -14.61
C GLN A 97 -10.02 -9.59 -15.05
N ASP A 98 -10.35 -8.65 -15.94
CA ASP A 98 -9.41 -7.61 -16.38
C ASP A 98 -8.95 -6.71 -15.24
N LYS A 99 -9.87 -6.36 -14.33
CA LYS A 99 -9.53 -5.57 -13.13
C LYS A 99 -8.69 -6.38 -12.15
N LEU A 100 -8.96 -7.68 -12.01
CA LEU A 100 -8.16 -8.58 -11.19
C LEU A 100 -6.73 -8.72 -11.74
N ASN A 101 -6.58 -8.93 -13.04
CA ASN A 101 -5.27 -8.98 -13.71
C ASN A 101 -4.51 -7.67 -13.52
N ARG A 102 -5.19 -6.52 -13.71
CA ARG A 102 -4.59 -5.21 -13.46
C ARG A 102 -4.16 -5.04 -12.00
N LEU A 103 -4.95 -5.51 -11.04
CA LEU A 103 -4.55 -5.49 -9.63
C LEU A 103 -3.28 -6.32 -9.40
N LYS A 104 -3.17 -7.49 -10.03
CA LYS A 104 -1.97 -8.34 -9.96
C LYS A 104 -0.73 -7.56 -10.43
N ASP A 105 -0.80 -6.97 -11.62
CA ASP A 105 0.31 -6.20 -12.19
C ASP A 105 0.72 -5.02 -11.30
N LEU A 106 -0.26 -4.31 -10.75
CA LEU A 106 -0.01 -3.19 -9.84
C LEU A 106 0.63 -3.65 -8.53
N PHE A 107 0.19 -4.78 -8.00
CA PHE A 107 0.74 -5.34 -6.77
C PHE A 107 2.18 -5.83 -6.94
N ASP A 108 2.47 -6.49 -8.05
CA ASP A 108 3.83 -6.94 -8.37
C ASP A 108 4.76 -5.73 -8.59
N ALA A 109 4.28 -4.71 -9.29
CA ALA A 109 5.02 -3.45 -9.46
C ALA A 109 5.27 -2.72 -8.13
N LEU A 110 4.34 -2.79 -7.17
CA LEU A 110 4.51 -2.26 -5.82
C LEU A 110 5.55 -3.04 -5.03
N LYS A 111 5.46 -4.38 -5.01
CA LYS A 111 6.38 -5.28 -4.29
C LYS A 111 7.84 -5.01 -4.64
N ILE A 112 8.13 -4.69 -5.90
CA ILE A 112 9.50 -4.31 -6.35
C ILE A 112 10.00 -3.07 -5.60
N HIS A 113 9.16 -2.06 -5.38
CA HIS A 113 9.54 -0.82 -4.71
C HIS A 113 9.64 -1.01 -3.19
N TYR A 114 8.77 -1.84 -2.60
CA TYR A 114 8.87 -2.18 -1.19
C TYR A 114 10.23 -2.81 -0.84
N LYS A 115 10.74 -3.71 -1.68
CA LYS A 115 12.09 -4.30 -1.54
C LYS A 115 13.22 -3.28 -1.63
N LYS A 116 12.96 -2.12 -2.23
CA LYS A 116 13.88 -0.99 -2.35
C LYS A 116 13.70 0.06 -1.25
N ILE A 117 12.81 -0.16 -0.27
CA ILE A 117 12.72 0.62 1.00
C ILE A 117 13.58 -0.06 2.07
#